data_AF-A0AA46KFG0-F1
#
_entry.id   AF-A0AA46KFG0-F1
#
_cell.length_a   1.000
_cell.length_b   1.000
_cell.length_c   1.000
_cell.angle_alpha   90.00
_cell.angle_beta   90.00
_cell.angle_gamma   90.00
#
_symmetry.space_group_name_H-M   'P 1'
#
loop_
_entity.id
_entity.type
_entity.pdbx_description
1 polymer ?
#
loop_
_entity_poly.entity_id
_entity_poly.type
_entity_poly.pdbx_seq_one_letter_code
_entity_poly.pdbx_strand_id
1 'polypeptide(L)'
;MTTANAYPVTQTIRTIGILGGGQLGMMLAQAALPLGYQCVFLEDNANCPASLYGKVFSSEQLDEFIAAADVFTLEFENTPTATVEQLANLSKSGSKQGMFPPPLALDIAQDRLKEKGMFNELDIATVPFMAVNSEAELKQACDELGLPIVLKTSRGGYDGKGQFVIKEDSDIKTAWHELKDAVSGKGSLTPTPAPLIAEGFINFSREVSIIAVRAQNGQVRCYDLVENHHHHGILAKTRAPAVGTSHLFQQATDAISTVMNHLGYVGVMALELFVSKDARGNDYLLANEIAPRVHNSGHWSIEGAITSQFENHIRAVVNLPLGDTDNVHPAIMLNVLGQYPDISAVLNIDGAHYHSYHKAEREDRKIAHITLMPNDVADLEPALAKLVAVLPNKVGLDKKLAPTITEKQTSTLEEASNTKPNSISEDNENEVKGSQTEALLKTDKAEK
;
A
#
# COMPACT_ATOMS: atom_id res chain seq x y z
N MET A 1 19.26 -2.01 -42.27
CA MET A 1 19.87 -1.73 -40.97
C MET A 1 19.24 -2.68 -39.96
N THR A 2 19.93 -3.77 -39.62
CA THR A 2 19.54 -4.67 -38.53
C THR A 2 19.67 -3.89 -37.23
N THR A 3 18.55 -3.60 -36.58
CA THR A 3 18.52 -2.93 -35.28
C THR A 3 19.32 -3.73 -34.27
N ALA A 4 20.00 -3.03 -33.36
CA ALA A 4 20.77 -3.59 -32.25
C ALA A 4 19.86 -4.23 -31.18
N ASN A 5 19.05 -5.22 -31.56
CA ASN A 5 18.38 -6.11 -30.60
C ASN A 5 19.34 -7.26 -30.31
N ALA A 6 20.09 -7.12 -29.23
CA ALA A 6 21.13 -8.04 -28.79
C ALA A 6 20.60 -9.38 -28.23
N TYR A 7 19.29 -9.63 -28.30
CA TYR A 7 18.70 -10.84 -27.74
C TYR A 7 18.72 -12.02 -28.72
N PRO A 8 18.92 -13.24 -28.21
CA PRO A 8 18.91 -14.45 -29.03
C PRO A 8 17.55 -14.61 -29.72
N VAL A 9 17.55 -15.28 -30.88
CA VAL A 9 16.35 -15.55 -31.70
C VAL A 9 15.25 -16.27 -30.91
N THR A 10 15.61 -16.93 -29.80
CA THR A 10 14.71 -17.63 -28.89
C THR A 10 13.88 -16.69 -27.99
N GLN A 11 14.22 -15.41 -27.90
CA GLN A 11 13.45 -14.43 -27.14
C GLN A 11 12.27 -13.92 -27.97
N THR A 12 11.08 -14.37 -27.57
CA THR A 12 9.82 -14.11 -28.28
C THR A 12 9.17 -12.79 -27.91
N ILE A 13 9.49 -12.23 -26.74
CA ILE A 13 8.98 -10.94 -26.26
C ILE A 13 10.03 -9.86 -26.52
N ARG A 14 9.65 -8.81 -27.25
CA ARG A 14 10.48 -7.63 -27.52
C ARG A 14 9.80 -6.33 -27.08
N THR A 15 8.48 -6.27 -27.22
CA THR A 15 7.69 -5.08 -26.88
C THR A 15 6.61 -5.42 -25.87
N ILE A 16 6.51 -4.62 -24.82
CA ILE A 16 5.49 -4.70 -23.78
C ILE A 16 4.45 -3.60 -24.03
N GLY A 17 3.18 -3.98 -24.13
CA GLY A 17 2.06 -3.04 -24.20
C GLY A 17 1.56 -2.72 -22.78
N ILE A 18 1.49 -1.44 -22.42
CA ILE A 18 1.05 -0.99 -21.10
C ILE A 18 -0.25 -0.20 -21.24
N LEU A 19 -1.30 -0.63 -20.54
CA LEU A 19 -2.57 0.09 -20.46
C LEU A 19 -2.45 1.23 -19.45
N GLY A 20 -2.56 2.47 -19.94
CA GLY A 20 -2.35 3.72 -19.20
C GLY A 20 -0.92 4.28 -19.37
N GLY A 21 -0.82 5.61 -19.41
CA GLY A 21 0.42 6.34 -19.70
C GLY A 21 0.89 7.29 -18.59
N GLY A 22 0.36 7.15 -17.37
CA GLY A 22 0.74 7.86 -16.18
C GLY A 22 2.16 7.55 -15.68
N GLN A 23 2.42 7.92 -14.42
CA GLN A 23 3.75 7.79 -13.83
C GLN A 23 4.15 6.34 -13.58
N LEU A 24 3.18 5.44 -13.37
CA LEU A 24 3.45 4.04 -13.08
C LEU A 24 3.89 3.32 -14.36
N GLY A 25 3.22 3.56 -15.48
CA GLY A 25 3.61 3.11 -16.82
C GLY A 25 4.95 3.69 -17.26
N MET A 26 5.21 4.96 -16.94
CA MET A 26 6.52 5.59 -17.14
C MET A 26 7.63 4.85 -16.37
N MET A 27 7.45 4.58 -15.07
CA MET A 27 8.44 3.87 -14.26
C MET A 27 8.59 2.39 -14.63
N LEU A 28 7.51 1.73 -15.07
CA LEU A 28 7.58 0.39 -15.67
C LEU A 28 8.47 0.39 -16.92
N ALA A 29 8.32 1.37 -17.80
CA ALA A 29 9.13 1.48 -19.01
C ALA A 29 10.60 1.82 -18.68
N GLN A 30 10.85 2.70 -17.71
CA GLN A 30 12.20 2.94 -17.19
C GLN A 30 12.89 1.65 -16.71
N ALA A 31 12.16 0.77 -16.03
CA ALA A 31 12.69 -0.52 -15.57
C ALA A 31 12.81 -1.57 -16.70
N ALA A 32 11.98 -1.47 -17.74
CA ALA A 32 12.02 -2.37 -18.90
C ALA A 32 13.21 -2.11 -19.83
N LEU A 33 13.62 -0.84 -19.99
CA LEU A 33 14.68 -0.44 -20.92
C LEU A 33 16.06 -1.06 -20.61
N PRO A 34 16.57 -1.09 -19.36
CA PRO A 34 17.83 -1.77 -19.03
C PRO A 34 17.78 -3.28 -19.27
N LEU A 35 16.59 -3.88 -19.19
CA LEU A 35 16.33 -5.28 -19.52
C LEU A 35 16.11 -5.48 -21.03
N GLY A 36 16.25 -4.42 -21.83
CA GLY A 36 16.22 -4.40 -23.29
C GLY A 36 14.87 -4.65 -23.93
N TYR A 37 13.78 -4.40 -23.20
CA TYR A 37 12.42 -4.40 -23.75
C TYR A 37 11.99 -2.99 -24.15
N GLN A 38 11.24 -2.90 -25.25
CA GLN A 38 10.56 -1.68 -25.65
C GLN A 38 9.16 -1.63 -25.02
N CYS A 39 8.61 -0.43 -24.86
CA CYS A 39 7.25 -0.24 -24.37
C CYS A 39 6.40 0.56 -25.38
N VAL A 40 5.13 0.22 -25.43
CA VAL A 40 4.08 1.02 -26.08
C VAL A 40 2.92 1.18 -25.11
N PHE A 41 2.14 2.25 -25.25
CA PHE A 41 1.11 2.63 -24.29
C PHE A 41 -0.25 2.81 -24.94
N LEU A 42 -1.31 2.43 -24.24
CA LEU A 42 -2.69 2.79 -24.60
C LEU A 42 -3.19 3.87 -23.64
N GLU A 43 -3.28 5.11 -24.11
CA GLU A 43 -3.63 6.29 -23.32
C GLU A 43 -4.18 7.39 -24.25
N ASP A 44 -5.33 7.96 -23.91
CA ASP A 44 -5.98 8.98 -24.75
C ASP A 44 -5.26 10.32 -24.68
N ASN A 45 -4.60 10.62 -23.55
CA ASN A 45 -3.74 11.79 -23.46
C ASN A 45 -2.36 11.51 -24.09
N ALA A 46 -2.16 11.97 -25.33
CA ALA A 46 -0.88 11.82 -26.03
C ALA A 46 0.33 12.46 -25.32
N ASN A 47 0.12 13.43 -24.43
CA ASN A 47 1.17 14.10 -23.62
C ASN A 47 1.27 13.52 -22.21
N CYS A 48 0.93 12.24 -22.03
CA CYS A 48 1.06 11.54 -20.76
C CYS A 48 2.54 11.34 -20.37
N PRO A 49 2.88 11.15 -19.07
CA PRO A 49 4.26 10.92 -18.63
C PRO A 49 5.01 9.83 -19.40
N ALA A 50 4.34 8.73 -19.73
CA ALA A 50 4.93 7.59 -20.41
C ALA A 50 5.29 7.84 -21.88
N SER A 51 4.77 8.91 -22.50
CA SER A 51 5.09 9.30 -23.88
C SER A 51 6.59 9.55 -24.13
N LEU A 52 7.35 9.82 -23.06
CA LEU A 52 8.80 9.98 -23.11
C LEU A 52 9.56 8.66 -23.35
N TYR A 53 8.89 7.51 -23.13
CA TYR A 53 9.52 6.19 -23.09
C TYR A 53 9.03 5.23 -24.19
N GLY A 54 8.09 5.65 -25.03
CA GLY A 54 7.55 4.79 -26.07
C GLY A 54 6.36 5.40 -26.80
N LYS A 55 5.91 4.70 -27.84
CA LYS A 55 4.77 5.15 -28.67
C LYS A 55 3.47 5.05 -27.86
N VAL A 56 2.66 6.12 -27.90
CA VAL A 56 1.32 6.17 -27.32
C VAL A 56 0.28 5.99 -28.42
N PHE A 57 -0.71 5.14 -28.16
CA PHE A 57 -1.89 4.88 -28.97
C PHE A 57 -3.12 5.34 -28.18
N SER A 58 -4.11 5.95 -28.82
CA SER A 58 -5.40 6.22 -28.18
C SER A 58 -6.27 4.96 -28.10
N SER A 59 -7.34 5.01 -27.32
CA SER A 59 -8.35 3.95 -27.24
C SER A 59 -8.97 3.59 -28.61
N GLU A 60 -9.03 4.55 -29.54
CA GLU A 60 -9.47 4.33 -30.93
C GLU A 60 -8.47 3.52 -31.77
N GLN A 61 -7.21 3.41 -31.31
CA GLN A 61 -6.11 2.72 -31.98
C GLN A 61 -5.74 1.40 -31.29
N LEU A 62 -6.72 0.74 -30.68
CA LEU A 62 -6.52 -0.49 -29.92
C LEU A 62 -5.90 -1.60 -30.77
N ASP A 63 -6.32 -1.74 -32.03
CA ASP A 63 -5.79 -2.78 -32.92
C ASP A 63 -4.32 -2.53 -33.29
N GLU A 64 -3.92 -1.28 -33.53
CA GLU A 64 -2.51 -0.95 -33.77
C GLU A 64 -1.65 -1.13 -32.51
N PHE A 65 -2.20 -0.82 -31.33
CA PHE A 65 -1.55 -1.09 -30.05
C PHE A 65 -1.32 -2.60 -29.86
N ILE A 66 -2.36 -3.42 -30.11
CA ILE A 66 -2.27 -4.89 -30.04
C ILE A 66 -1.23 -5.44 -31.02
N ALA A 67 -1.17 -4.89 -32.23
CA ALA A 67 -0.21 -5.32 -33.23
C ALA A 67 1.24 -5.01 -32.81
N ALA A 68 1.46 -3.90 -32.08
CA ALA A 68 2.78 -3.39 -31.74
C ALA A 68 3.46 -4.07 -30.53
N ALA A 69 2.72 -4.79 -29.69
CA ALA A 69 3.23 -5.42 -28.46
C ALA A 69 3.14 -6.96 -28.50
N ASP A 70 3.97 -7.65 -27.72
CA ASP A 70 4.01 -9.12 -27.63
C ASP A 70 3.33 -9.67 -26.36
N VAL A 71 3.30 -8.86 -25.31
CA VAL A 71 2.69 -9.12 -24.00
C VAL A 71 2.11 -7.82 -23.46
N PHE A 72 1.07 -7.91 -22.64
CA PHE A 72 0.36 -6.75 -22.12
C PHE A 72 0.36 -6.70 -20.59
N THR A 73 0.45 -5.49 -20.04
CA THR A 73 0.22 -5.21 -18.62
C THR A 73 -0.56 -3.89 -18.44
N LEU A 74 -0.91 -3.54 -17.21
CA LEU A 74 -1.65 -2.33 -16.87
C LEU A 74 -0.92 -1.52 -15.80
N GLU A 75 -1.15 -0.21 -15.80
CA GLU A 75 -0.71 0.67 -14.71
C GLU A 75 -1.86 1.09 -13.77
N PHE A 76 -3.12 0.87 -14.17
CA PHE A 76 -4.28 1.43 -13.48
C PHE A 76 -5.43 0.42 -13.43
N GLU A 77 -6.10 0.37 -12.28
CA GLU A 77 -7.12 -0.61 -11.94
C GLU A 77 -8.49 -0.28 -12.54
N ASN A 78 -8.76 0.97 -12.95
CA ASN A 78 -10.02 1.33 -13.61
C ASN A 78 -9.94 1.23 -15.14
N THR A 79 -9.00 0.43 -15.68
CA THR A 79 -8.98 0.08 -17.10
C THR A 79 -10.26 -0.67 -17.49
N PRO A 80 -10.85 -0.42 -18.69
CA PRO A 80 -12.03 -1.14 -19.14
C PRO A 80 -11.83 -2.66 -19.16
N THR A 81 -12.67 -3.39 -18.43
CA THR A 81 -12.59 -4.86 -18.29
C THR A 81 -12.66 -5.57 -19.65
N ALA A 82 -13.48 -5.08 -20.58
CA ALA A 82 -13.61 -5.64 -21.93
C ALA A 82 -12.28 -5.61 -22.71
N THR A 83 -11.51 -4.53 -22.59
CA THR A 83 -10.19 -4.43 -23.21
C THR A 83 -9.22 -5.45 -22.61
N VAL A 84 -9.22 -5.58 -21.28
CA VAL A 84 -8.35 -6.52 -20.56
C VAL A 84 -8.70 -7.97 -20.90
N GLU A 85 -9.99 -8.31 -21.01
CA GLU A 85 -10.47 -9.61 -21.46
C GLU A 85 -10.07 -9.92 -22.91
N GLN A 86 -10.20 -8.95 -23.82
CA GLN A 86 -9.76 -9.09 -25.21
C GLN A 86 -8.27 -9.43 -25.28
N LEU A 87 -7.42 -8.69 -24.56
CA LEU A 87 -5.98 -8.91 -24.53
C LEU A 87 -5.61 -10.26 -23.87
N ALA A 88 -6.28 -10.63 -22.79
CA ALA A 88 -6.08 -11.92 -22.14
C ALA A 88 -6.39 -13.10 -23.08
N ASN A 89 -7.43 -12.98 -23.91
CA ASN A 89 -7.82 -14.02 -24.87
C ASN A 89 -6.82 -14.21 -26.02
N LEU A 90 -5.91 -13.26 -26.28
CA LEU A 90 -4.87 -13.40 -27.31
C LEU A 90 -3.88 -14.53 -27.01
N SER A 91 -3.71 -14.90 -25.74
CA SER A 91 -2.90 -16.06 -25.35
C SER A 91 -3.49 -17.38 -25.88
N LYS A 92 -4.82 -17.49 -25.94
CA LYS A 92 -5.53 -18.72 -26.37
C LYS A 92 -5.34 -19.02 -27.86
N SER A 93 -5.16 -17.99 -28.68
CA SER A 93 -4.87 -18.13 -30.11
C SER A 93 -3.38 -18.32 -30.41
N GLY A 94 -2.50 -18.18 -29.40
CA GLY A 94 -1.06 -18.22 -29.55
C GLY A 94 -0.46 -17.03 -30.29
N SER A 95 -1.25 -16.00 -30.59
CA SER A 95 -0.77 -14.82 -31.34
C SER A 95 0.11 -13.89 -30.50
N LYS A 96 -0.10 -13.87 -29.18
CA LYS A 96 0.60 -13.06 -28.17
C LYS A 96 0.72 -13.84 -26.86
N GLN A 97 1.54 -13.37 -25.92
CA GLN A 97 1.65 -13.99 -24.58
C GLN A 97 0.43 -13.75 -23.68
N GLY A 98 -0.39 -12.76 -24.02
CA GLY A 98 -1.59 -12.38 -23.26
C GLY A 98 -1.37 -11.19 -22.34
N MET A 99 -2.24 -11.07 -21.34
CA MET A 99 -2.34 -9.95 -20.42
C MET A 99 -2.04 -10.41 -18.99
N PHE A 100 -1.25 -9.62 -18.27
CA PHE A 100 -0.95 -9.83 -16.85
C PHE A 100 -1.18 -8.52 -16.07
N PRO A 101 -1.80 -8.55 -14.89
CA PRO A 101 -2.42 -9.71 -14.24
C PRO A 101 -3.68 -10.22 -14.99
N PRO A 102 -4.24 -11.39 -14.60
CA PRO A 102 -5.45 -11.91 -15.21
C PRO A 102 -6.67 -11.00 -14.99
N PRO A 103 -7.66 -10.97 -15.91
CA PRO A 103 -8.84 -10.11 -15.79
C PRO A 103 -9.60 -10.22 -14.47
N LEU A 104 -9.63 -11.41 -13.87
CA LEU A 104 -10.28 -11.66 -12.57
C LEU A 104 -9.72 -10.77 -11.46
N ALA A 105 -8.41 -10.53 -11.44
CA ALA A 105 -7.79 -9.67 -10.43
C ALA A 105 -8.29 -8.23 -10.52
N LEU A 106 -8.54 -7.75 -11.75
CA LEU A 106 -9.10 -6.44 -12.00
C LEU A 106 -10.58 -6.37 -11.61
N ASP A 107 -11.38 -7.39 -11.97
CA ASP A 107 -12.81 -7.44 -11.62
C ASP A 107 -13.04 -7.41 -10.11
N ILE A 108 -12.19 -8.10 -9.35
CA ILE A 108 -12.23 -8.11 -7.89
C ILE A 108 -11.79 -6.76 -7.32
N ALA A 109 -10.63 -6.22 -7.74
CA ALA A 109 -10.11 -4.96 -7.19
C ALA A 109 -10.98 -3.73 -7.53
N GLN A 110 -11.78 -3.79 -8.61
CA GLN A 110 -12.70 -2.72 -8.97
C GLN A 110 -13.97 -2.66 -8.10
N ASP A 111 -14.20 -3.65 -7.23
CA ASP A 111 -15.41 -3.79 -6.43
C ASP A 111 -15.11 -4.17 -4.98
N ARG A 112 -15.25 -3.20 -4.08
CA ARG A 112 -14.97 -3.37 -2.64
C ARG A 112 -15.75 -4.52 -2.00
N LEU A 113 -16.95 -4.84 -2.48
CA LEU A 113 -17.73 -5.96 -1.95
C LEU A 113 -17.16 -7.30 -2.41
N LYS A 114 -16.79 -7.43 -3.69
CA LYS A 114 -16.12 -8.64 -4.19
C LYS A 114 -14.77 -8.84 -3.53
N GLU A 115 -14.00 -7.76 -3.40
CA GLU A 115 -12.68 -7.78 -2.77
C GLU A 115 -12.74 -8.23 -1.31
N LYS A 116 -13.60 -7.61 -0.49
CA LYS A 116 -13.74 -8.04 0.91
C LYS A 116 -14.39 -9.42 1.05
N GLY A 117 -15.29 -9.78 0.14
CA GLY A 117 -15.82 -11.14 0.03
C GLY A 117 -14.71 -12.17 -0.18
N MET A 118 -13.82 -11.94 -1.14
CA MET A 118 -12.66 -12.78 -1.39
C MET A 118 -11.73 -12.87 -0.18
N PHE A 119 -11.44 -11.74 0.50
CA PHE A 119 -10.62 -11.81 1.72
C PHE A 119 -11.24 -12.71 2.78
N ASN A 120 -12.54 -12.59 3.03
CA ASN A 120 -13.24 -13.43 4.00
C ASN A 120 -13.28 -14.91 3.57
N GLU A 121 -13.46 -15.21 2.29
CA GLU A 121 -13.38 -16.58 1.75
C GLU A 121 -12.00 -17.21 1.91
N LEU A 122 -10.95 -16.38 1.99
CA LEU A 122 -9.55 -16.79 2.17
C LEU A 122 -9.08 -16.71 3.63
N ASP A 123 -10.00 -16.54 4.59
CA ASP A 123 -9.71 -16.36 6.02
C ASP A 123 -8.78 -15.18 6.32
N ILE A 124 -8.79 -14.14 5.48
CA ILE A 124 -8.06 -12.90 5.67
C ILE A 124 -9.01 -11.90 6.35
N ALA A 125 -8.67 -11.51 7.57
CA ALA A 125 -9.51 -10.62 8.36
C ALA A 125 -9.68 -9.25 7.68
N THR A 126 -10.92 -8.74 7.67
CA THR A 126 -11.29 -7.41 7.18
C THR A 126 -12.06 -6.65 8.25
N VAL A 127 -12.30 -5.36 8.03
CA VAL A 127 -13.31 -4.62 8.82
C VAL A 127 -14.70 -5.22 8.55
N PRO A 128 -15.59 -5.34 9.56
CA PRO A 128 -16.96 -5.77 9.34
C PRO A 128 -17.64 -4.87 8.30
N PHE A 129 -18.37 -5.48 7.36
CA PHE A 129 -19.01 -4.73 6.28
C PHE A 129 -20.36 -5.31 5.86
N MET A 130 -21.20 -4.48 5.25
CA MET A 130 -22.50 -4.86 4.70
C MET A 130 -22.73 -4.17 3.35
N ALA A 131 -23.38 -4.88 2.41
CA ALA A 131 -23.88 -4.27 1.18
C ALA A 131 -25.14 -3.45 1.48
N VAL A 132 -25.29 -2.31 0.79
CA VAL A 132 -26.39 -1.36 0.99
C VAL A 132 -26.97 -0.92 -0.35
N ASN A 133 -28.23 -1.29 -0.62
CA ASN A 133 -28.97 -0.96 -1.84
C ASN A 133 -30.09 0.07 -1.61
N SER A 134 -30.38 0.42 -0.36
CA SER A 134 -31.46 1.33 0.01
C SER A 134 -31.15 2.10 1.30
N GLU A 135 -31.85 3.21 1.54
CA GLU A 135 -31.74 3.96 2.81
C GLU A 135 -32.11 3.08 4.02
N ALA A 136 -33.07 2.17 3.85
CA ALA A 136 -33.47 1.23 4.90
C ALA A 136 -32.35 0.23 5.23
N GLU A 137 -31.67 -0.32 4.22
CA GLU A 137 -30.49 -1.16 4.40
C GLU A 137 -29.32 -0.38 5.03
N LEU A 138 -29.15 0.90 4.69
CA LEU A 138 -28.14 1.74 5.34
C LEU A 138 -28.40 1.87 6.83
N LYS A 139 -29.67 2.10 7.21
CA LYS A 139 -30.05 2.17 8.62
C LYS A 139 -29.80 0.84 9.32
N GLN A 140 -30.17 -0.29 8.69
CA GLN A 140 -29.88 -1.61 9.23
C GLN A 140 -28.37 -1.83 9.44
N ALA A 141 -27.54 -1.41 8.49
CA ALA A 141 -26.09 -1.51 8.62
C ALA A 141 -25.55 -0.66 9.79
N CYS A 142 -26.12 0.52 10.05
CA CYS A 142 -25.78 1.32 11.23
C CYS A 142 -26.14 0.61 12.53
N ASP A 143 -27.32 -0.03 12.57
CA ASP A 143 -27.81 -0.77 13.74
C ASP A 143 -26.95 -2.02 14.02
N GLU A 144 -26.48 -2.73 12.98
CA GLU A 144 -25.71 -3.97 13.11
C GLU A 144 -24.19 -3.76 13.31
N LEU A 145 -23.59 -2.84 12.55
CA LEU A 145 -22.13 -2.58 12.63
C LEU A 145 -21.77 -1.64 13.79
N GLY A 146 -22.74 -0.85 14.26
CA GLY A 146 -22.54 0.18 15.26
C GLY A 146 -21.88 1.43 14.70
N LEU A 147 -22.25 2.60 15.23
CA LEU A 147 -21.68 3.87 14.82
C LEU A 147 -20.37 4.19 15.57
N PRO A 148 -19.42 4.91 14.93
CA PRO A 148 -19.49 5.40 13.55
C PRO A 148 -19.29 4.29 12.51
N ILE A 149 -19.77 4.53 11.29
CA ILE A 149 -19.45 3.71 10.10
C ILE A 149 -18.96 4.59 8.95
N VAL A 150 -18.33 3.96 7.96
CA VAL A 150 -17.97 4.60 6.69
C VAL A 150 -18.79 3.98 5.57
N LEU A 151 -19.66 4.77 4.95
CA LEU A 151 -20.39 4.38 3.74
C LEU A 151 -19.55 4.73 2.51
N LYS A 152 -19.34 3.79 1.59
CA LYS A 152 -18.56 3.99 0.37
C LYS A 152 -19.32 3.49 -0.86
N THR A 153 -19.04 4.05 -2.03
CA THR A 153 -19.37 3.39 -3.29
C THR A 153 -18.52 2.13 -3.41
N SER A 154 -19.12 0.98 -3.76
CA SER A 154 -18.37 -0.26 -3.94
C SER A 154 -17.43 -0.19 -5.14
N ARG A 155 -17.81 0.55 -6.19
CA ARG A 155 -17.03 0.76 -7.41
C ARG A 155 -16.73 2.24 -7.64
N GLY A 156 -15.63 2.53 -8.34
CA GLY A 156 -15.28 3.87 -8.85
C GLY A 156 -14.80 4.90 -7.81
N GLY A 157 -14.76 4.57 -6.52
CA GLY A 157 -14.20 5.45 -5.49
C GLY A 157 -12.67 5.46 -5.50
N TYR A 158 -12.05 6.63 -5.33
CA TYR A 158 -10.58 6.81 -5.31
C TYR A 158 -10.19 8.05 -4.50
N ASP A 159 -8.99 8.07 -3.90
CA ASP A 159 -8.42 9.20 -3.12
C ASP A 159 -9.46 9.85 -2.17
N GLY A 160 -10.26 9.03 -1.47
CA GLY A 160 -11.29 9.49 -0.53
C GLY A 160 -12.58 10.06 -1.15
N LYS A 161 -12.78 9.95 -2.47
CA LYS A 161 -14.06 10.27 -3.14
C LYS A 161 -15.01 9.08 -3.10
N GLY A 162 -16.31 9.38 -3.01
CA GLY A 162 -17.36 8.36 -2.97
C GLY A 162 -17.49 7.71 -1.60
N GLN A 163 -17.17 8.43 -0.53
CA GLN A 163 -17.33 7.95 0.84
C GLN A 163 -17.91 9.03 1.76
N PHE A 164 -18.62 8.58 2.79
CA PHE A 164 -19.24 9.42 3.82
C PHE A 164 -19.08 8.75 5.19
N VAL A 165 -18.63 9.51 6.20
CA VAL A 165 -18.54 9.00 7.59
C VAL A 165 -19.83 9.33 8.32
N ILE A 166 -20.56 8.31 8.76
CA ILE A 166 -21.81 8.42 9.51
C ILE A 166 -21.45 8.28 10.99
N LYS A 167 -21.64 9.34 11.78
CA LYS A 167 -21.29 9.38 13.20
C LYS A 167 -22.50 9.23 14.11
N GLU A 168 -23.66 9.66 13.63
CA GLU A 168 -24.94 9.61 14.33
C GLU A 168 -26.08 9.31 13.36
N ASP A 169 -27.23 8.86 13.86
CA ASP A 169 -28.39 8.50 13.04
C ASP A 169 -28.87 9.65 12.13
N SER A 170 -28.66 10.90 12.54
CA SER A 170 -29.00 12.10 11.77
C SER A 170 -28.27 12.16 10.42
N ASP A 171 -27.07 11.55 10.34
CA ASP A 171 -26.22 11.59 9.16
C ASP A 171 -26.73 10.68 8.03
N ILE A 172 -27.53 9.64 8.35
CA ILE A 172 -27.95 8.57 7.43
C ILE A 172 -28.62 9.13 6.17
N LYS A 173 -29.54 10.09 6.33
CA LYS A 173 -30.26 10.69 5.20
C LYS A 173 -29.34 11.44 4.26
N THR A 174 -28.40 12.19 4.81
CA THR A 174 -27.41 12.95 4.05
C THR A 174 -26.47 12.00 3.31
N ALA A 175 -25.92 11.01 4.02
CA ALA A 175 -25.04 9.99 3.46
C ALA A 175 -25.70 9.22 2.30
N TRP A 176 -26.96 8.80 2.49
CA TRP A 176 -27.74 8.15 1.45
C TRP A 176 -27.95 9.07 0.24
N HIS A 177 -28.38 10.31 0.47
CA HIS A 177 -28.62 11.26 -0.62
C HIS A 177 -27.36 11.51 -1.46
N GLU A 178 -26.18 11.59 -0.85
CA GLU A 178 -24.92 11.85 -1.54
C GLU A 178 -24.44 10.67 -2.40
N LEU A 179 -24.69 9.42 -1.97
CA LEU A 179 -24.08 8.25 -2.59
C LEU A 179 -25.06 7.32 -3.33
N LYS A 180 -26.38 7.44 -3.12
CA LYS A 180 -27.41 6.54 -3.70
C LYS A 180 -27.36 6.41 -5.22
N ASP A 181 -26.87 7.42 -5.93
CA ASP A 181 -26.87 7.42 -7.40
C ASP A 181 -25.93 6.34 -7.96
N ALA A 182 -24.91 5.91 -7.19
CA ALA A 182 -24.05 4.77 -7.52
C ALA A 182 -24.84 3.45 -7.64
N VAL A 183 -25.88 3.25 -6.83
CA VAL A 183 -26.75 2.06 -6.86
C VAL A 183 -27.46 1.93 -8.22
N SER A 184 -27.75 3.06 -8.86
CA SER A 184 -28.42 3.10 -10.16
C SER A 184 -27.50 3.35 -11.35
N GLY A 185 -26.18 3.49 -11.13
CA GLY A 185 -25.21 3.87 -12.17
C GLY A 185 -25.36 5.31 -12.69
N LYS A 186 -26.06 6.18 -11.94
CA LYS A 186 -26.26 7.60 -12.29
C LYS A 186 -25.24 8.52 -11.63
N GLY A 187 -24.35 7.97 -10.80
CA GLY A 187 -23.31 8.72 -10.10
C GLY A 187 -22.21 9.20 -11.05
N SER A 188 -21.42 10.17 -10.59
CA SER A 188 -20.32 10.78 -11.36
C SER A 188 -19.02 9.97 -11.34
N LEU A 189 -18.91 8.98 -10.46
CA LEU A 189 -17.68 8.20 -10.25
C LEU A 189 -17.59 6.96 -11.15
N THR A 190 -18.74 6.34 -11.44
CA THR A 190 -18.82 5.17 -12.32
C THR A 190 -20.21 5.07 -12.94
N PRO A 191 -20.31 4.73 -14.23
CA PRO A 191 -21.60 4.46 -14.88
C PRO A 191 -22.11 3.05 -14.58
N THR A 192 -21.32 2.20 -13.92
CA THR A 192 -21.69 0.81 -13.59
C THR A 192 -22.53 0.80 -12.31
N PRO A 193 -23.81 0.37 -12.35
CA PRO A 193 -24.62 0.22 -11.15
C PRO A 193 -24.00 -0.82 -10.20
N ALA A 194 -23.86 -0.45 -8.93
CA ALA A 194 -23.37 -1.36 -7.89
C ALA A 194 -23.87 -0.93 -6.51
N PRO A 195 -24.06 -1.87 -5.54
CA PRO A 195 -24.46 -1.52 -4.18
C PRO A 195 -23.44 -0.58 -3.52
N LEU A 196 -23.85 0.15 -2.50
CA LEU A 196 -22.90 0.78 -1.57
C LEU A 196 -22.34 -0.28 -0.62
N ILE A 197 -21.22 0.03 0.03
CA ILE A 197 -20.65 -0.77 1.12
C ILE A 197 -20.59 0.08 2.39
N ALA A 198 -21.21 -0.40 3.46
CA ALA A 198 -21.07 0.13 4.81
C ALA A 198 -19.99 -0.65 5.54
N GLU A 199 -18.96 0.04 6.02
CA GLU A 199 -17.84 -0.55 6.77
C GLU A 199 -17.86 -0.04 8.22
N GLY A 200 -17.71 -0.95 9.18
CA GLY A 200 -17.53 -0.59 10.58
C GLY A 200 -16.28 0.27 10.77
N PHE A 201 -16.38 1.31 11.60
CA PHE A 201 -15.23 2.17 11.87
C PHE A 201 -14.25 1.47 12.79
N ILE A 202 -13.00 1.30 12.35
CA ILE A 202 -11.97 0.63 13.14
C ILE A 202 -11.01 1.61 13.81
N ASN A 203 -10.64 1.28 15.05
CA ASN A 203 -9.55 1.94 15.75
C ASN A 203 -8.23 1.25 15.39
N PHE A 204 -7.63 1.63 14.25
CA PHE A 204 -6.28 1.18 13.91
C PHE A 204 -5.22 2.09 14.50
N SER A 205 -4.06 1.52 14.78
CA SER A 205 -2.89 2.24 15.29
C SER A 205 -1.97 2.72 14.18
N ARG A 206 -1.90 1.98 13.07
CA ARG A 206 -0.99 2.22 11.93
C ARG A 206 -1.62 1.73 10.64
N GLU A 207 -1.28 2.38 9.54
CA GLU A 207 -1.53 1.88 8.19
C GLU A 207 -0.23 1.30 7.65
N VAL A 208 -0.27 0.06 7.20
CA VAL A 208 0.89 -0.63 6.62
C VAL A 208 0.51 -1.22 5.27
N SER A 209 1.50 -1.49 4.42
CA SER A 209 1.25 -2.29 3.22
C SER A 209 2.39 -3.25 2.97
N ILE A 210 2.06 -4.37 2.34
CA ILE A 210 3.04 -5.31 1.83
C ILE A 210 2.96 -5.33 0.31
N ILE A 211 4.12 -5.28 -0.33
CA ILE A 211 4.25 -5.46 -1.79
C ILE A 211 4.74 -6.88 -2.02
N ALA A 212 4.18 -7.56 -3.00
CA ALA A 212 4.68 -8.84 -3.47
C ALA A 212 4.68 -8.92 -4.99
N VAL A 213 5.56 -9.76 -5.53
CA VAL A 213 5.61 -10.13 -6.94
C VAL A 213 5.39 -11.63 -7.08
N ARG A 214 4.54 -12.03 -8.03
CA ARG A 214 4.35 -13.44 -8.41
C ARG A 214 4.75 -13.66 -9.86
N ALA A 215 5.65 -14.62 -10.09
CA ALA A 215 6.05 -15.05 -11.41
C ALA A 215 5.03 -15.99 -12.06
N GLN A 216 5.15 -16.20 -13.38
CA GLN A 216 4.27 -17.10 -14.12
C GLN A 216 4.36 -18.56 -13.65
N ASN A 217 5.51 -18.98 -13.10
CA ASN A 217 5.70 -20.30 -12.50
C ASN A 217 5.11 -20.42 -11.07
N GLY A 218 4.51 -19.37 -10.54
CA GLY A 218 3.91 -19.33 -9.21
C GLY A 218 4.87 -18.98 -8.07
N GLN A 219 6.16 -18.75 -8.33
CA GLN A 219 7.07 -18.24 -7.31
C GLN A 219 6.61 -16.85 -6.85
N VAL A 220 6.51 -16.66 -5.53
CA VAL A 220 6.20 -15.37 -4.90
C VAL A 220 7.44 -14.85 -4.18
N ARG A 221 7.69 -13.55 -4.27
CA ARG A 221 8.64 -12.82 -3.41
C ARG A 221 7.95 -11.60 -2.81
N CYS A 222 8.22 -11.33 -1.54
CA CYS A 222 7.63 -10.23 -0.80
C CYS A 222 8.71 -9.23 -0.40
N TYR A 223 8.38 -7.94 -0.50
CA TYR A 223 9.17 -6.87 0.07
C TYR A 223 8.85 -6.73 1.57
N ASP A 224 9.68 -5.97 2.28
CA ASP A 224 9.40 -5.57 3.65
C ASP A 224 8.00 -4.96 3.80
N LEU A 225 7.38 -5.21 4.96
CA LEU A 225 6.19 -4.47 5.37
C LEU A 225 6.58 -3.00 5.55
N VAL A 226 5.81 -2.08 4.97
CA VAL A 226 6.07 -0.63 5.05
C VAL A 226 4.97 0.09 5.80
N GLU A 227 5.32 1.19 6.45
CA GLU A 227 4.37 2.04 7.17
C GLU A 227 4.01 3.25 6.31
N ASN A 228 2.71 3.50 6.19
CA ASN A 228 2.15 4.53 5.33
C ASN A 228 1.46 5.59 6.19
N HIS A 229 1.70 6.86 5.84
CA HIS A 229 0.99 7.98 6.44
C HIS A 229 0.24 8.73 5.37
N HIS A 230 -1.07 8.83 5.54
CA HIS A 230 -1.95 9.57 4.65
C HIS A 230 -2.24 10.96 5.21
N HIS A 231 -2.33 11.94 4.31
CA HIS A 231 -2.82 13.28 4.60
C HIS A 231 -4.04 13.55 3.73
N HIS A 232 -5.21 13.77 4.37
CA HIS A 232 -6.50 13.91 3.68
C HIS A 232 -6.80 12.76 2.68
N GLY A 233 -6.47 11.52 3.05
CA GLY A 233 -6.69 10.35 2.19
C GLY A 233 -5.66 10.15 1.07
N ILE A 234 -4.62 10.98 0.99
CA ILE A 234 -3.54 10.86 0.01
C ILE A 234 -2.25 10.41 0.70
N LEU A 235 -1.58 9.39 0.16
CA LEU A 235 -0.31 8.90 0.70
C LEU A 235 0.75 10.01 0.67
N ALA A 236 1.19 10.45 1.85
CA ALA A 236 2.18 11.50 2.01
C ALA A 236 3.60 10.92 2.20
N LYS A 237 3.73 9.89 3.04
CA LYS A 237 5.01 9.31 3.44
C LYS A 237 4.90 7.79 3.55
N THR A 238 5.89 7.07 3.03
CA THR A 238 6.10 5.65 3.29
C THR A 238 7.46 5.43 3.92
N ARG A 239 7.53 4.61 4.98
CA ARG A 239 8.78 4.19 5.63
C ARG A 239 9.00 2.69 5.43
N ALA A 240 10.18 2.31 4.94
CA ALA A 240 10.57 0.94 4.68
C ALA A 240 11.89 0.59 5.42
N PRO A 241 11.93 -0.44 6.28
CA PRO A 241 10.78 -1.22 6.75
C PRO A 241 9.91 -0.41 7.74
N ALA A 242 8.70 -0.88 7.98
CA ALA A 242 7.88 -0.48 9.11
C ALA A 242 8.59 -0.90 10.42
N VAL A 243 9.03 0.08 11.21
CA VAL A 243 9.77 -0.20 12.45
C VAL A 243 8.84 -0.85 13.47
N GLY A 244 9.30 -1.92 14.14
CA GLY A 244 8.56 -2.59 15.20
C GLY A 244 7.38 -3.45 14.74
N THR A 245 7.32 -3.87 13.46
CA THR A 245 6.26 -4.74 12.93
C THR A 245 6.76 -6.10 12.46
N SER A 246 7.96 -6.53 12.85
CA SER A 246 8.55 -7.79 12.38
C SER A 246 7.68 -9.01 12.73
N HIS A 247 6.95 -8.96 13.86
CA HIS A 247 5.99 -10.00 14.25
C HIS A 247 4.77 -10.11 13.33
N LEU A 248 4.45 -9.06 12.56
CA LEU A 248 3.33 -9.03 11.61
C LEU A 248 3.75 -9.46 10.20
N PHE A 249 5.06 -9.57 9.93
CA PHE A 249 5.57 -9.82 8.59
C PHE A 249 5.02 -11.13 8.01
N GLN A 250 5.08 -12.23 8.78
CA GLN A 250 4.59 -13.53 8.31
C GLN A 250 3.07 -13.51 8.00
N GLN A 251 2.28 -12.85 8.84
CA GLN A 251 0.84 -12.70 8.61
C GLN A 251 0.57 -11.94 7.30
N ALA A 252 1.32 -10.86 7.06
CA ALA A 252 1.19 -10.07 5.83
C ALA A 252 1.61 -10.87 4.58
N THR A 253 2.73 -11.61 4.66
CA THR A 253 3.23 -12.41 3.54
C THR A 253 2.30 -13.57 3.21
N ASP A 254 1.72 -14.22 4.21
CA ASP A 254 0.78 -15.32 4.03
C ASP A 254 -0.51 -14.82 3.38
N ALA A 255 -1.04 -13.68 3.84
CA ALA A 255 -2.23 -13.07 3.28
C ALA A 255 -2.04 -12.70 1.80
N ILE A 256 -1.00 -11.92 1.45
CA ILE A 256 -0.79 -11.50 0.06
C ILE A 256 -0.46 -12.68 -0.86
N SER A 257 0.32 -13.66 -0.39
CA SER A 257 0.64 -14.86 -1.18
C SER A 257 -0.61 -15.70 -1.45
N THR A 258 -1.50 -15.83 -0.47
CA THR A 258 -2.77 -16.54 -0.61
C THR A 258 -3.65 -15.88 -1.66
N VAL A 259 -3.80 -14.54 -1.61
CA VAL A 259 -4.53 -13.77 -2.62
C VAL A 259 -3.93 -13.94 -4.00
N MET A 260 -2.61 -13.75 -4.15
CA MET A 260 -1.93 -13.89 -5.44
C MET A 260 -2.08 -15.30 -6.03
N ASN A 261 -2.06 -16.34 -5.19
CA ASN A 261 -2.26 -17.72 -5.65
C ASN A 261 -3.71 -18.01 -6.02
N HIS A 262 -4.67 -17.55 -5.22
CA HIS A 262 -6.10 -17.69 -5.51
C HIS A 262 -6.47 -17.06 -6.85
N LEU A 263 -5.93 -15.87 -7.14
CA LEU A 263 -6.18 -15.14 -8.38
C LEU A 263 -5.37 -15.65 -9.59
N GLY A 264 -4.47 -16.62 -9.40
CA GLY A 264 -3.51 -17.02 -10.44
C GLY A 264 -2.66 -15.86 -10.93
N TYR A 265 -2.33 -14.93 -10.03
CA TYR A 265 -1.79 -13.62 -10.33
C TYR A 265 -0.37 -13.65 -10.92
N VAL A 266 -0.04 -12.72 -11.81
CA VAL A 266 1.32 -12.53 -12.35
C VAL A 266 1.63 -11.04 -12.32
N GLY A 267 2.83 -10.69 -11.86
CA GLY A 267 3.26 -9.30 -11.67
C GLY A 267 3.26 -8.90 -10.19
N VAL A 268 3.35 -7.60 -9.96
CA VAL A 268 3.32 -6.98 -8.63
C VAL A 268 1.88 -6.70 -8.18
N MET A 269 1.65 -6.91 -6.88
CA MET A 269 0.44 -6.52 -6.15
C MET A 269 0.84 -5.80 -4.85
N ALA A 270 0.04 -4.84 -4.43
CA ALA A 270 0.05 -4.34 -3.06
C ALA A 270 -1.16 -4.85 -2.29
N LEU A 271 -0.98 -5.15 -1.01
CA LEU A 271 -2.05 -5.36 -0.05
C LEU A 271 -1.92 -4.29 1.04
N GLU A 272 -2.90 -3.39 1.11
CA GLU A 272 -3.00 -2.39 2.16
C GLU A 272 -3.69 -2.98 3.39
N LEU A 273 -3.15 -2.64 4.56
CA LEU A 273 -3.47 -3.29 5.83
C LEU A 273 -3.57 -2.25 6.94
N PHE A 274 -4.46 -2.50 7.88
CA PHE A 274 -4.53 -1.79 9.14
C PHE A 274 -3.95 -2.64 10.26
N VAL A 275 -3.15 -2.03 11.15
CA VAL A 275 -2.69 -2.65 12.39
C VAL A 275 -3.67 -2.32 13.51
N SER A 276 -4.40 -3.32 13.98
CA SER A 276 -5.36 -3.23 15.09
C SER A 276 -4.90 -4.05 16.29
N LYS A 277 -5.58 -3.92 17.44
CA LYS A 277 -5.29 -4.69 18.66
C LYS A 277 -6.44 -5.63 19.01
N ASP A 278 -6.11 -6.89 19.28
CA ASP A 278 -7.09 -7.86 19.75
C ASP A 278 -7.55 -7.54 21.19
N ALA A 279 -8.51 -8.32 21.71
CA ALA A 279 -9.01 -8.14 23.08
C ALA A 279 -7.95 -8.35 24.19
N ARG A 280 -6.78 -8.90 23.85
CA ARG A 280 -5.63 -9.12 24.74
C ARG A 280 -4.54 -8.07 24.53
N GLY A 281 -4.70 -7.14 23.60
CA GLY A 281 -3.76 -6.07 23.28
C GLY A 281 -2.68 -6.44 22.25
N ASN A 282 -2.73 -7.63 21.65
CA ASN A 282 -1.78 -8.06 20.61
C ASN A 282 -2.13 -7.42 19.28
N ASP A 283 -1.11 -7.03 18.53
CA ASP A 283 -1.32 -6.51 17.17
C ASP A 283 -1.79 -7.62 16.24
N TYR A 284 -2.71 -7.27 15.34
CA TYR A 284 -3.11 -8.11 14.22
C TYR A 284 -3.44 -7.25 13.00
N LEU A 285 -3.34 -7.85 11.82
CA LEU A 285 -3.62 -7.18 10.56
C LEU A 285 -5.07 -7.35 10.11
N LEU A 286 -5.62 -6.28 9.53
CA LEU A 286 -6.88 -6.25 8.81
C LEU A 286 -6.62 -5.81 7.37
N ALA A 287 -7.05 -6.59 6.37
CA ALA A 287 -6.97 -6.19 4.97
C ALA A 287 -7.91 -5.02 4.68
N ASN A 288 -7.36 -3.97 4.08
CA ASN A 288 -8.11 -2.82 3.59
C ASN A 288 -8.56 -3.06 2.15
N GLU A 289 -7.59 -3.11 1.23
CA GLU A 289 -7.78 -3.29 -0.22
C GLU A 289 -6.49 -3.84 -0.88
N ILE A 290 -6.62 -4.39 -2.09
CA ILE A 290 -5.49 -4.73 -2.96
C ILE A 290 -5.37 -3.73 -4.11
N ALA A 291 -4.13 -3.49 -4.54
CA ALA A 291 -3.86 -2.85 -5.83
C ALA A 291 -3.20 -3.89 -6.75
N PRO A 292 -3.90 -4.36 -7.82
CA PRO A 292 -3.36 -5.35 -8.75
C PRO A 292 -2.41 -4.69 -9.77
N ARG A 293 -1.39 -4.01 -9.26
CA ARG A 293 -0.36 -3.29 -10.02
C ARG A 293 0.80 -2.93 -9.11
N VAL A 294 1.84 -2.34 -9.70
CA VAL A 294 2.82 -1.54 -8.94
C VAL A 294 2.11 -0.42 -8.17
N HIS A 295 2.61 -0.10 -6.97
CA HIS A 295 1.92 0.73 -6.01
C HIS A 295 2.78 1.88 -5.48
N ASN A 296 2.12 2.97 -5.09
CA ASN A 296 2.79 4.18 -4.60
C ASN A 296 3.65 3.86 -3.36
N SER A 297 3.10 3.10 -2.40
CA SER A 297 3.86 2.67 -1.21
C SER A 297 5.06 1.76 -1.50
N GLY A 298 5.25 1.30 -2.73
CA GLY A 298 6.44 0.55 -3.14
C GLY A 298 7.53 1.41 -3.80
N HIS A 299 7.34 2.72 -4.00
CA HIS A 299 8.30 3.54 -4.77
C HIS A 299 9.69 3.63 -4.12
N TRP A 300 9.76 3.51 -2.79
CA TRP A 300 11.03 3.42 -2.07
C TRP A 300 11.94 2.30 -2.60
N SER A 301 11.37 1.23 -3.18
CA SER A 301 12.13 0.08 -3.68
C SER A 301 12.99 0.39 -4.91
N ILE A 302 12.83 1.56 -5.54
CA ILE A 302 13.72 2.00 -6.63
C ILE A 302 15.15 2.17 -6.09
N GLU A 303 15.28 2.78 -4.91
CA GLU A 303 16.57 2.97 -4.24
C GLU A 303 16.85 1.91 -3.17
N GLY A 304 15.85 1.61 -2.33
CA GLY A 304 16.06 0.90 -1.07
C GLY A 304 16.04 -0.62 -1.16
N ALA A 305 15.66 -1.22 -2.30
CA ALA A 305 15.62 -2.67 -2.47
C ALA A 305 16.62 -3.15 -3.54
N ILE A 306 17.06 -4.41 -3.46
CA ILE A 306 17.96 -5.00 -4.46
C ILE A 306 17.34 -4.97 -5.87
N THR A 307 16.04 -5.21 -5.97
CA THR A 307 15.28 -5.13 -7.22
C THR A 307 13.98 -4.39 -6.96
N SER A 308 13.75 -3.31 -7.69
CA SER A 308 12.53 -2.50 -7.51
C SER A 308 11.26 -3.27 -7.87
N GLN A 309 10.13 -2.84 -7.31
CA GLN A 309 8.82 -3.37 -7.71
C GLN A 309 8.59 -3.28 -9.23
N PHE A 310 9.11 -2.24 -9.88
CA PHE A 310 8.92 -2.02 -11.31
C PHE A 310 9.71 -3.04 -12.13
N GLU A 311 10.98 -3.26 -11.80
CA GLU A 311 11.78 -4.28 -12.47
C GLU A 311 11.21 -5.68 -12.23
N ASN A 312 10.83 -6.02 -11.00
CA ASN A 312 10.24 -7.31 -10.68
C ASN A 312 8.88 -7.51 -11.37
N HIS A 313 8.07 -6.46 -11.53
CA HIS A 313 6.85 -6.53 -12.33
C HIS A 313 7.16 -6.87 -13.78
N ILE A 314 8.12 -6.16 -14.41
CA ILE A 314 8.54 -6.45 -15.79
C ILE A 314 9.05 -7.88 -15.92
N ARG A 315 9.93 -8.32 -15.01
CA ARG A 315 10.47 -9.69 -15.00
C ARG A 315 9.36 -10.73 -14.92
N ALA A 316 8.36 -10.54 -14.06
CA ALA A 316 7.22 -11.43 -13.97
C ALA A 316 6.39 -11.47 -15.27
N VAL A 317 6.08 -10.30 -15.85
CA VAL A 317 5.30 -10.17 -17.10
C VAL A 317 6.01 -10.84 -18.28
N VAL A 318 7.33 -10.68 -18.39
CA VAL A 318 8.14 -11.25 -19.49
C VAL A 318 8.72 -12.63 -19.18
N ASN A 319 8.31 -13.25 -18.08
CA ASN A 319 8.74 -14.58 -17.62
C ASN A 319 10.26 -14.74 -17.39
N LEU A 320 10.90 -13.70 -16.86
CA LEU A 320 12.26 -13.78 -16.32
C LEU A 320 12.23 -14.23 -14.86
N PRO A 321 13.33 -14.83 -14.34
CA PRO A 321 13.45 -15.10 -12.91
C PRO A 321 13.28 -13.82 -12.09
N LEU A 322 12.59 -13.89 -10.96
CA LEU A 322 12.41 -12.73 -10.09
C LEU A 322 13.73 -12.31 -9.43
N GLY A 323 13.93 -11.00 -9.30
CA GLY A 323 15.02 -10.41 -8.55
C GLY A 323 14.80 -10.49 -7.05
N ASP A 324 15.85 -10.22 -6.29
CA ASP A 324 15.79 -10.21 -4.84
C ASP A 324 14.97 -9.00 -4.33
N THR A 325 14.18 -9.20 -3.30
CA THR A 325 13.30 -8.18 -2.69
C THR A 325 13.85 -7.67 -1.36
N ASP A 326 15.03 -8.16 -0.96
CA ASP A 326 15.72 -7.71 0.25
C ASP A 326 15.95 -6.19 0.24
N ASN A 327 15.67 -5.59 1.39
CA ASN A 327 15.91 -4.19 1.66
C ASN A 327 17.40 -3.96 1.96
N VAL A 328 18.04 -3.15 1.12
CA VAL A 328 19.47 -2.85 1.20
C VAL A 328 19.73 -1.76 2.24
N HIS A 329 18.87 -0.74 2.26
CA HIS A 329 18.98 0.41 3.16
C HIS A 329 17.59 0.92 3.55
N PRO A 330 17.33 1.15 4.84
CA PRO A 330 16.10 1.79 5.28
C PRO A 330 15.85 3.10 4.54
N ALA A 331 14.64 3.25 4.03
CA ALA A 331 14.28 4.37 3.16
C ALA A 331 12.97 5.02 3.60
N ILE A 332 12.85 6.31 3.32
CA ILE A 332 11.59 7.06 3.45
C ILE A 332 11.25 7.66 2.09
N MET A 333 10.10 7.29 1.54
CA MET A 333 9.55 7.92 0.34
C MET A 333 8.53 8.99 0.73
N LEU A 334 8.61 10.15 0.10
CA LEU A 334 7.63 11.23 0.21
C LEU A 334 7.02 11.54 -1.15
N ASN A 335 5.70 11.69 -1.19
CA ASN A 335 5.05 12.26 -2.38
C ASN A 335 5.23 13.78 -2.44
N VAL A 336 5.44 14.28 -3.65
CA VAL A 336 5.40 15.71 -3.97
C VAL A 336 4.05 16.02 -4.61
N LEU A 337 3.24 16.82 -3.91
CA LEU A 337 1.88 17.17 -4.31
C LEU A 337 1.76 18.64 -4.68
N GLY A 338 1.07 18.93 -5.79
CA GLY A 338 0.67 20.29 -6.12
C GLY A 338 1.75 21.12 -6.81
N GLN A 339 2.92 21.26 -6.17
CA GLN A 339 3.97 22.19 -6.55
C GLN A 339 5.35 21.54 -6.45
N TYR A 340 6.21 21.79 -7.44
CA TYR A 340 7.59 21.30 -7.44
C TYR A 340 8.44 22.04 -6.41
N PRO A 341 9.29 21.34 -5.64
CA PRO A 341 10.27 21.98 -4.78
C PRO A 341 11.41 22.58 -5.62
N ASP A 342 12.25 23.39 -4.96
CA ASP A 342 13.58 23.66 -5.50
C ASP A 342 14.38 22.34 -5.53
N ILE A 343 14.54 21.80 -6.74
CA ILE A 343 15.22 20.52 -6.96
C ILE A 343 16.68 20.60 -6.50
N SER A 344 17.34 21.76 -6.64
CA SER A 344 18.72 21.92 -6.18
C SER A 344 18.80 21.86 -4.65
N ALA A 345 17.82 22.44 -3.95
CA ALA A 345 17.76 22.37 -2.50
C ALA A 345 17.48 20.94 -2.01
N VAL A 346 16.61 20.20 -2.70
CA VAL A 346 16.33 18.78 -2.41
C VAL A 346 17.58 17.92 -2.60
N LEU A 347 18.24 18.02 -3.76
CA LEU A 347 19.40 17.19 -4.10
C LEU A 347 20.67 17.57 -3.31
N ASN A 348 20.68 18.71 -2.62
CA ASN A 348 21.74 19.08 -1.68
C ASN A 348 21.61 18.35 -0.32
N ILE A 349 20.57 17.55 -0.13
CA ILE A 349 20.41 16.68 1.04
C ILE A 349 20.99 15.31 0.69
N ASP A 350 22.03 14.90 1.43
CA ASP A 350 22.67 13.61 1.22
C ASP A 350 21.65 12.46 1.33
N GLY A 351 21.68 11.55 0.34
CA GLY A 351 20.75 10.43 0.24
C GLY A 351 19.37 10.78 -0.34
N ALA A 352 19.14 12.00 -0.83
CA ALA A 352 17.89 12.34 -1.51
C ALA A 352 17.92 11.96 -3.00
N HIS A 353 16.90 11.21 -3.43
CA HIS A 353 16.67 10.80 -4.81
C HIS A 353 15.35 11.38 -5.29
N TYR A 354 15.40 12.28 -6.26
CA TYR A 354 14.23 12.97 -6.79
C TYR A 354 13.72 12.30 -8.08
N HIS A 355 12.42 11.99 -8.13
CA HIS A 355 11.76 11.34 -9.26
C HIS A 355 10.62 12.21 -9.79
N SER A 356 10.86 12.92 -10.89
CA SER A 356 9.82 13.69 -11.57
C SER A 356 8.86 12.80 -12.36
N TYR A 357 7.57 13.12 -12.35
CA TYR A 357 6.60 12.47 -13.22
C TYR A 357 6.29 13.29 -14.48
N HIS A 358 7.00 14.39 -14.72
CA HIS A 358 6.78 15.28 -15.88
C HIS A 358 5.34 15.79 -15.99
N LYS A 359 4.66 15.95 -14.86
CA LYS A 359 3.27 16.43 -14.79
C LYS A 359 3.26 17.94 -14.52
N ALA A 360 2.31 18.63 -15.14
CA ALA A 360 2.00 20.01 -14.76
C ALA A 360 1.48 20.07 -13.31
N GLU A 361 1.86 21.15 -12.62
CA GLU A 361 1.39 21.50 -11.28
C GLU A 361 -0.14 21.66 -11.26
N ARG A 362 -0.76 21.09 -10.24
CA ARG A 362 -2.19 21.18 -9.96
C ARG A 362 -2.43 20.70 -8.54
N GLU A 363 -3.29 21.40 -7.79
CA GLU A 363 -3.65 21.06 -6.42
C GLU A 363 -3.93 19.55 -6.25
N ASP A 364 -3.34 18.98 -5.20
CA ASP A 364 -3.37 17.56 -4.80
C ASP A 364 -2.91 16.54 -5.86
N ARG A 365 -2.35 16.99 -6.99
CA ARG A 365 -1.79 16.09 -7.99
C ARG A 365 -0.42 15.58 -7.54
N LYS A 366 -0.26 14.25 -7.54
CA LYS A 366 1.04 13.58 -7.45
C LYS A 366 1.87 13.91 -8.69
N ILE A 367 2.89 14.75 -8.54
CA ILE A 367 3.75 15.26 -9.63
C ILE A 367 5.20 14.76 -9.55
N ALA A 368 5.64 14.29 -8.39
CA ALA A 368 6.92 13.64 -8.18
C ALA A 368 6.89 12.80 -6.89
N HIS A 369 7.95 12.03 -6.64
CA HIS A 369 8.29 11.56 -5.30
C HIS A 369 9.76 11.80 -5.01
N ILE A 370 10.12 11.74 -3.73
CA ILE A 370 11.49 11.82 -3.25
C ILE A 370 11.73 10.62 -2.34
N THR A 371 12.78 9.85 -2.60
CA THR A 371 13.24 8.80 -1.69
C THR A 371 14.45 9.31 -0.93
N LEU A 372 14.40 9.22 0.40
CA LEU A 372 15.56 9.39 1.28
C LEU A 372 16.14 8.02 1.60
N MET A 373 17.40 7.82 1.22
CA MET A 373 18.19 6.63 1.50
C MET A 373 19.65 7.06 1.81
N PRO A 374 19.90 7.63 3.00
CA PRO A 374 21.26 7.96 3.42
C PRO A 374 22.10 6.70 3.66
N ASN A 375 23.43 6.84 3.59
CA ASN A 375 24.35 5.74 3.85
C ASN A 375 24.28 5.23 5.30
N ASP A 376 24.05 6.13 6.27
CA ASP A 376 23.82 5.79 7.68
C ASP A 376 22.34 5.99 8.03
N VAL A 377 21.72 4.96 8.60
CA VAL A 377 20.33 5.00 9.06
C VAL A 377 20.09 6.08 10.12
N ALA A 378 21.11 6.45 10.90
CA ALA A 378 21.03 7.52 11.88
C ALA A 378 20.73 8.89 11.24
N ASP A 379 21.08 9.07 9.97
CA ASP A 379 20.86 10.32 9.22
C ASP A 379 19.47 10.41 8.57
N LEU A 380 18.66 9.35 8.63
CA LEU A 380 17.35 9.29 7.95
C LEU A 380 16.36 10.32 8.49
N GLU A 381 16.20 10.41 9.82
CA GLU A 381 15.32 11.40 10.45
C GLU A 381 15.85 12.84 10.34
N PRO A 382 17.15 13.12 10.54
CA PRO A 382 17.74 14.43 10.21
C PRO A 382 17.54 14.85 8.75
N ALA A 383 17.73 13.94 7.78
CA ALA A 383 17.51 14.20 6.37
C ALA A 383 16.03 14.48 6.07
N LEU A 384 15.12 13.72 6.68
CA LEU A 384 13.67 13.97 6.59
C LEU A 384 13.30 15.37 7.07
N ALA A 385 13.84 15.81 8.22
CA ALA A 385 13.58 17.15 8.74
C ALA A 385 14.08 18.25 7.78
N LYS A 386 15.27 18.09 7.19
CA LYS A 386 15.80 19.01 6.16
C LYS A 386 14.91 19.02 4.91
N LEU A 387 14.46 17.85 4.46
CA LEU A 387 13.63 17.72 3.27
C LEU A 387 12.27 18.40 3.47
N VAL A 388 11.58 18.13 4.58
CA VAL A 388 10.28 18.76 4.91
C VAL A 388 10.41 20.29 4.99
N ALA A 389 11.57 20.82 5.37
CA ALA A 389 11.81 22.26 5.41
C ALA A 389 11.87 22.92 4.03
N VAL A 390 12.29 22.19 2.99
CA VAL A 390 12.43 22.71 1.62
C VAL A 390 11.25 22.36 0.69
N LEU A 391 10.33 21.51 1.15
CA LEU A 391 9.12 21.18 0.40
C LEU A 391 8.11 22.35 0.40
N PRO A 392 7.55 22.73 -0.76
CA PRO A 392 6.54 23.79 -0.85
C PRO A 392 5.22 23.35 -0.21
N ASN A 393 4.82 22.10 -0.46
CA ASN A 393 3.72 21.44 0.22
C ASN A 393 4.30 20.35 1.13
N LYS A 394 4.14 20.53 2.44
CA LYS A 394 4.69 19.63 3.46
C LYS A 394 3.81 18.41 3.72
N VAL A 395 2.65 18.30 3.05
CA VAL A 395 1.76 17.13 3.06
C VAL A 395 1.43 16.61 4.47
N GLY A 396 1.25 17.55 5.41
CA GLY A 396 0.93 17.25 6.81
C GLY A 396 2.11 16.79 7.68
N LEU A 397 3.35 16.77 7.16
CA LEU A 397 4.55 16.35 7.87
C LEU A 397 5.17 17.43 8.77
N ASP A 398 4.66 18.66 8.69
CA ASP A 398 5.12 19.82 9.46
C ASP A 398 4.39 20.00 10.78
N LYS A 399 3.18 19.45 10.88
CA LYS A 399 2.55 19.17 12.16
C LYS A 399 3.40 18.07 12.79
N LYS A 400 3.96 18.30 13.98
CA LYS A 400 4.56 17.22 14.78
C LYS A 400 3.65 16.02 14.63
N LEU A 401 4.13 14.93 14.03
CA LEU A 401 3.43 13.65 13.99
C LEU A 401 2.93 13.46 15.42
N ALA A 402 1.62 13.57 15.61
CA ALA A 402 1.05 13.66 16.94
C ALA A 402 1.59 12.44 17.71
N PRO A 403 2.14 12.62 18.92
CA PRO A 403 2.57 11.49 19.70
C PRO A 403 1.38 10.56 19.81
N THR A 404 1.56 9.32 19.34
CA THR A 404 0.68 8.20 19.65
C THR A 404 0.35 8.28 21.13
N ILE A 405 -0.94 8.20 21.48
CA ILE A 405 -1.44 8.38 22.83
C ILE A 405 -0.74 7.37 23.75
N THR A 406 0.35 7.81 24.39
CA THR A 406 1.01 7.18 25.52
C THR A 406 1.84 8.27 26.18
N GLU A 407 1.18 9.10 26.98
CA GLU A 407 1.73 9.77 28.16
C GLU A 407 0.62 10.60 28.82
N LYS A 408 -0.24 9.93 29.58
CA LYS A 408 -0.96 10.51 30.74
C LYS A 408 -1.64 9.37 31.50
N GLN A 409 -0.92 8.75 32.42
CA GLN A 409 -1.44 8.26 33.70
C GLN A 409 -0.31 7.72 34.58
N THR A 410 0.58 8.61 35.02
CA THR A 410 1.33 8.45 36.28
C THR A 410 1.54 9.84 36.87
N SER A 411 0.51 10.37 37.52
CA SER A 411 0.63 11.42 38.55
C SER A 411 -0.74 11.76 39.14
N THR A 412 -1.40 10.79 39.77
CA THR A 412 -2.47 11.06 40.75
C THR A 412 -2.57 9.92 41.75
N LEU A 413 -1.48 9.56 42.42
CA LEU A 413 -1.48 8.74 43.63
C LEU A 413 -0.27 9.08 44.50
N GLU A 414 -0.05 10.36 44.79
CA GLU A 414 0.94 10.77 45.80
C GLU A 414 0.71 12.24 46.21
N GLU A 415 -0.45 12.54 46.79
CA GLU A 415 -0.65 13.76 47.59
C GLU A 415 -2.02 13.71 48.31
N ALA A 416 -2.16 12.71 49.19
CA ALA A 416 -3.24 12.69 50.19
C ALA A 416 -2.80 11.90 51.43
N SER A 417 -1.74 12.37 52.10
CA SER A 417 -1.55 12.13 53.54
C SER A 417 -0.44 13.02 54.07
N ASN A 418 -0.79 14.26 54.41
CA ASN A 418 0.07 15.08 55.25
C ASN A 418 -0.78 15.88 56.24
N THR A 419 -1.20 15.20 57.31
CA THR A 419 -1.69 15.82 58.54
C THR A 419 -1.09 15.08 59.73
N LYS A 420 -0.06 15.68 60.33
CA LYS A 420 0.32 15.48 61.74
C LYS A 420 -0.74 16.16 62.63
N PRO A 421 -0.98 15.75 63.90
CA PRO A 421 0.07 15.82 64.94
C PRO A 421 0.07 14.77 66.09
N ASN A 422 1.28 14.62 66.66
CA ASN A 422 1.69 14.36 68.06
C ASN A 422 0.92 13.41 69.00
N SER A 423 1.64 12.39 69.50
CA SER A 423 2.02 12.12 70.93
C SER A 423 2.76 10.75 70.98
N ILE A 424 3.99 10.63 71.49
CA ILE A 424 4.39 10.26 72.89
C ILE A 424 3.62 8.99 73.33
N SER A 425 4.17 7.83 73.70
CA SER A 425 5.40 7.43 74.43
C SER A 425 5.63 5.91 74.36
N GLU A 426 6.83 5.50 74.75
CA GLU A 426 7.18 4.30 75.56
C GLU A 426 7.05 2.86 74.99
N ASP A 427 8.24 2.26 74.89
CA ASP A 427 8.66 1.02 75.57
C ASP A 427 8.56 -0.39 74.94
N ASN A 428 9.71 -1.05 75.10
CA ASN A 428 10.02 -2.47 75.32
C ASN A 428 10.35 -3.41 74.14
N GLU A 429 11.66 -3.61 73.97
CA GLU A 429 12.40 -4.87 74.19
C GLU A 429 11.70 -6.22 73.94
N ASN A 430 12.26 -6.99 73.00
CA ASN A 430 12.93 -8.30 73.22
C ASN A 430 13.09 -8.99 71.84
N GLU A 431 14.29 -9.13 71.28
CA GLU A 431 15.37 -10.08 71.60
C GLU A 431 15.13 -11.53 71.08
N VAL A 432 16.20 -12.07 70.48
CA VAL A 432 16.62 -13.48 70.39
C VAL A 432 16.55 -14.20 69.03
N LYS A 433 17.77 -14.33 68.43
CA LYS A 433 18.53 -15.53 67.95
C LYS A 433 17.75 -16.70 67.31
N GLY A 434 18.25 -17.45 66.34
CA GLY A 434 19.58 -17.60 65.75
C GLY A 434 19.49 -18.71 64.68
N SER A 435 20.24 -18.60 63.59
CA SER A 435 21.30 -19.52 63.14
C SER A 435 21.02 -21.03 63.22
N GLN A 436 21.06 -21.71 62.07
CA GLN A 436 21.98 -22.81 61.71
C GLN A 436 21.55 -23.37 60.34
N THR A 437 22.34 -23.25 59.26
CA THR A 437 23.56 -23.98 58.85
C THR A 437 23.34 -25.45 58.45
N GLU A 438 23.86 -25.76 57.26
CA GLU A 438 24.39 -27.03 56.72
C GLU A 438 23.68 -27.54 55.45
N ALA A 439 24.28 -27.43 54.25
CA ALA A 439 25.36 -28.25 53.68
C ALA A 439 24.78 -29.56 53.08
N LEU A 440 25.08 -30.07 51.87
CA LEU A 440 26.35 -30.24 51.14
C LEU A 440 26.06 -31.01 49.82
N LEU A 441 26.94 -30.86 48.80
CA LEU A 441 27.37 -31.87 47.78
C LEU A 441 26.41 -32.19 46.60
N LYS A 442 26.82 -32.38 45.33
CA LYS A 442 28.10 -32.28 44.59
C LYS A 442 27.81 -32.59 43.08
N THR A 443 28.53 -31.92 42.16
CA THR A 443 29.28 -32.42 40.96
C THR A 443 28.70 -33.57 40.09
N ASP A 444 28.87 -33.69 38.77
CA ASP A 444 29.82 -33.12 37.78
C ASP A 444 29.50 -33.69 36.37
N LYS A 445 30.09 -33.05 35.33
CA LYS A 445 30.53 -33.58 34.00
C LYS A 445 29.51 -34.00 32.94
N ALA A 446 29.80 -34.06 31.65
CA ALA A 446 30.68 -33.40 30.67
C ALA A 446 30.57 -34.22 29.35
N GLU A 447 30.86 -33.59 28.21
CA GLU A 447 31.19 -34.16 26.88
C GLU A 447 30.06 -34.79 26.02
N LYS A 448 29.74 -34.13 24.88
CA LYS A 448 30.42 -34.37 23.60
C LYS A 448 30.24 -33.22 22.62
#